data_AF-X1C9V8-F1
#
_entry.id   AF-X1C9V8-F1
#
_cell.length_a   1.000
_cell.length_b   1.000
_cell.length_c   1.000
_cell.angle_alpha   90.00
_cell.angle_beta   90.00
_cell.angle_gamma   90.00
#
_symmetry.space_group_name_H-M   'P 1'
#
loop_
_entity.id
_entity.type
_entity.pdbx_description
1 polymer ?
#
loop_
_entity_poly.entity_id
_entity_poly.type
_entity_poly.pdbx_seq_one_letter_code
_entity_poly.pdbx_strand_id
1 'polypeptide(L)'
;MKALKLIADKYFDEDILFNHVKHFSYPRLSGSEGEKKAIREVAETFKEIGFNDAEIKAESFIFSDFYSTTLIKFIMMLSLMNMFLFFVFTYFQTILNTILDLVLILISGIIVYFLLKGLKHPEETAFVAKYFGKLIESKNVFIKVPAKKIDPNKAGNIIFSAHIDSKSQAYSTTIRVFVYKVWIYAGFFAAIFILIDIIIDIEWIKIATRIATVVIMIDNIILLLLTTYFLQIGQKFN
;
A
#
# COMPACT_ATOMS: atom_id res chain seq x y z
N MET A 1 -4.06 -36.31 -15.97
CA MET A 1 -2.82 -35.79 -15.34
C MET A 1 -1.56 -36.02 -16.19
N LYS A 2 -1.22 -37.26 -16.62
CA LYS A 2 -0.02 -37.51 -17.46
C LYS A 2 0.05 -36.69 -18.76
N ALA A 3 -1.06 -36.53 -19.48
CA ALA A 3 -1.09 -35.75 -20.72
C ALA A 3 -0.87 -34.24 -20.51
N LEU A 4 -1.38 -33.70 -19.40
CA LEU A 4 -1.20 -32.29 -19.03
C LEU A 4 0.25 -32.00 -18.64
N LYS A 5 0.88 -32.94 -17.94
CA LYS A 5 2.32 -32.89 -17.63
C LYS A 5 3.18 -32.96 -18.89
N LEU A 6 2.85 -33.87 -19.82
CA LEU A 6 3.54 -33.99 -21.12
C LEU A 6 3.42 -32.73 -22.00
N ILE A 7 2.29 -32.01 -21.92
CA ILE A 7 2.10 -30.74 -22.62
C ILE A 7 2.88 -29.63 -21.92
N ALA A 8 2.84 -29.56 -20.59
CA ALA A 8 3.64 -28.60 -19.82
C ALA A 8 5.13 -28.78 -20.12
N ASP A 9 5.67 -29.99 -19.99
CA ASP A 9 7.08 -30.28 -20.24
C ASP A 9 7.52 -30.03 -21.70
N LYS A 10 6.57 -29.96 -22.65
CA LYS A 10 6.85 -29.68 -24.07
C LYS A 10 6.81 -28.19 -24.42
N TYR A 11 5.99 -27.40 -23.73
CA TYR A 11 5.72 -26.00 -24.09
C TYR A 11 6.17 -25.00 -23.02
N PHE A 12 6.59 -25.48 -21.85
CA PHE A 12 7.11 -24.68 -20.75
C PHE A 12 8.60 -24.96 -20.60
N ASP A 13 9.39 -23.92 -20.85
CA ASP A 13 10.85 -23.96 -20.73
C ASP A 13 11.26 -23.09 -19.53
N GLU A 14 11.79 -23.73 -18.49
CA GLU A 14 12.20 -23.08 -17.25
C GLU A 14 13.36 -22.09 -17.45
N ASP A 15 14.26 -22.37 -18.39
CA ASP A 15 15.42 -21.51 -18.66
C ASP A 15 14.96 -20.22 -19.36
N ILE A 16 14.03 -20.34 -20.31
CA ILE A 16 13.41 -19.17 -20.95
C ILE A 16 12.67 -18.32 -19.91
N LEU A 17 11.87 -18.95 -19.04
CA LEU A 17 11.17 -18.24 -17.97
C LEU A 17 12.14 -17.53 -17.01
N PHE A 18 13.19 -18.23 -16.56
CA PHE A 18 14.19 -17.67 -15.67
C PHE A 18 14.87 -16.46 -16.30
N ASN A 19 15.21 -16.53 -17.59
CA ASN A 19 15.82 -15.42 -18.31
C ASN A 19 14.88 -14.21 -18.43
N HIS A 20 13.59 -14.41 -18.71
CA HIS A 20 12.61 -13.32 -18.69
C HIS A 20 12.47 -12.70 -17.30
N VAL A 21 12.35 -13.52 -16.24
CA VAL A 21 12.29 -13.02 -14.86
C VAL A 21 13.53 -12.20 -14.52
N LYS A 22 14.72 -12.72 -14.85
CA LYS A 22 15.99 -12.04 -14.62
C LYS A 22 16.09 -10.72 -15.40
N HIS A 23 15.64 -10.69 -16.66
CA HIS A 23 15.61 -9.49 -17.48
C HIS A 23 14.77 -8.38 -16.83
N PHE A 24 13.58 -8.71 -16.33
CA PHE A 24 12.72 -7.76 -15.63
C PHE A 24 13.10 -7.53 -14.15
N SER A 25 14.21 -8.10 -13.64
CA SER A 25 14.59 -8.03 -12.21
C SER A 25 15.32 -6.73 -11.83
N TYR A 26 14.76 -5.58 -12.22
CA TYR A 26 15.25 -4.27 -11.81
C TYR A 26 14.11 -3.43 -11.17
N PRO A 27 14.44 -2.37 -10.42
CA PRO A 27 13.43 -1.50 -9.79
C PRO A 27 12.55 -0.83 -10.84
N ARG A 28 11.24 -1.02 -10.71
CA ARG A 28 10.21 -0.55 -11.64
C ARG A 28 8.99 -0.09 -10.86
N LEU A 29 9.24 0.87 -9.97
CA LEU A 29 8.19 1.55 -9.20
C LEU A 29 7.31 2.34 -10.17
N SER A 30 5.99 2.36 -9.95
CA SER A 30 5.10 3.11 -10.82
C SER A 30 5.45 4.60 -10.91
N GLY A 31 5.38 5.16 -12.11
CA GLY A 31 5.79 6.51 -12.45
C GLY A 31 7.30 6.73 -12.59
N SER A 32 8.13 5.70 -12.40
CA SER A 32 9.60 5.80 -12.56
C SER A 32 10.06 5.50 -13.98
N GLU A 33 11.31 5.86 -14.30
CA GLU A 33 11.94 5.46 -15.57
C GLU A 33 12.07 3.93 -15.70
N GLY A 34 12.20 3.21 -14.59
CA GLY A 34 12.19 1.75 -14.56
C GLY A 34 10.86 1.16 -15.03
N GLU A 35 9.72 1.74 -14.63
CA GLU A 35 8.41 1.32 -15.14
C GLU A 35 8.29 1.61 -16.64
N LYS A 36 8.67 2.81 -17.09
CA LYS A 36 8.65 3.16 -18.52
C LYS A 36 9.52 2.22 -19.35
N LYS A 37 10.69 1.85 -18.83
CA LYS A 37 11.57 0.84 -19.42
C LYS A 37 10.88 -0.53 -19.49
N ALA A 38 10.25 -0.98 -18.40
CA ALA A 38 9.56 -2.27 -18.35
C ALA A 38 8.39 -2.33 -19.34
N ILE A 39 7.61 -1.25 -19.48
CA ILE A 39 6.53 -1.15 -20.46
C ILE A 39 7.06 -1.32 -21.89
N ARG A 40 8.21 -0.70 -22.21
CA ARG A 40 8.86 -0.85 -23.53
C ARG A 40 9.35 -2.28 -23.75
N GLU A 41 10.07 -2.84 -22.79
CA GLU A 41 10.60 -4.20 -22.88
C GLU A 41 9.48 -5.27 -22.98
N VAL A 42 8.33 -5.06 -22.35
CA VAL A 42 7.15 -5.92 -22.53
C VAL A 42 6.62 -5.85 -23.96
N ALA A 43 6.49 -4.65 -24.54
CA ALA A 43 6.06 -4.51 -25.92
C ALA A 43 7.07 -5.15 -26.89
N GLU A 44 8.36 -4.99 -26.65
CA GLU A 44 9.43 -5.65 -27.41
C GLU A 44 9.37 -7.18 -27.28
N THR A 45 9.15 -7.70 -26.08
CA THR A 45 8.98 -9.14 -25.83
C THR A 45 7.78 -9.69 -26.62
N PHE A 46 6.66 -8.97 -26.71
CA PHE A 46 5.54 -9.41 -27.56
C PHE A 46 5.93 -9.45 -29.04
N LYS A 47 6.74 -8.51 -29.53
CA LYS A 47 7.25 -8.54 -30.91
C LYS A 47 8.15 -9.74 -31.16
N GLU A 48 9.05 -10.03 -30.23
CA GLU A 48 9.96 -11.19 -30.30
C GLU A 48 9.20 -12.51 -30.35
N ILE A 49 8.06 -12.61 -29.66
CA ILE A 49 7.17 -13.78 -29.67
C ILE A 49 6.37 -13.89 -30.99
N GLY A 50 6.37 -12.84 -31.83
CA GLY A 50 5.79 -12.84 -33.17
C GLY A 50 4.50 -12.04 -33.33
N PHE A 51 4.17 -11.17 -32.38
CA PHE A 51 3.04 -10.23 -32.53
C PHE A 51 3.46 -8.97 -33.28
N ASN A 52 2.58 -8.46 -34.13
CA ASN A 52 2.83 -7.23 -34.88
C ASN A 52 2.43 -5.97 -34.07
N ASP A 53 2.95 -4.81 -34.45
CA ASP A 53 2.65 -3.52 -33.81
C ASP A 53 1.14 -3.21 -33.72
N ALA A 54 0.35 -3.65 -34.69
CA ALA A 54 -1.10 -3.44 -34.69
C ALA A 54 -1.86 -4.29 -33.64
N GLU A 55 -1.26 -5.38 -33.16
CA GLU A 55 -1.86 -6.31 -32.20
C GLU A 55 -1.50 -5.95 -30.75
N ILE A 56 -0.35 -5.29 -30.57
CA ILE A 56 0.15 -4.86 -29.26
C ILE A 56 -0.51 -3.54 -28.89
N LYS A 57 -1.36 -3.57 -27.88
CA LYS A 57 -2.08 -2.39 -27.39
C LYS A 57 -1.47 -1.90 -26.09
N ALA A 58 -1.35 -0.58 -25.98
CA ALA A 58 -0.96 0.10 -24.75
C ALA A 58 -2.08 1.06 -24.34
N GLU A 59 -2.64 0.86 -23.16
CA GLU A 59 -3.71 1.68 -22.61
C GLU A 59 -3.19 2.49 -21.41
N SER A 60 -3.14 3.81 -21.57
CA SER A 60 -2.77 4.72 -20.49
C SER A 60 -3.89 4.81 -19.46
N PHE A 61 -3.52 4.82 -18.19
CA PHE A 61 -4.41 5.13 -17.08
C PHE A 61 -3.69 6.02 -16.07
N ILE A 62 -4.48 6.76 -15.28
CA ILE A 62 -3.98 7.64 -14.23
C ILE A 62 -4.53 7.14 -12.90
N PHE A 63 -3.66 7.03 -11.90
CA PHE A 63 -4.06 6.70 -10.54
C PHE A 63 -3.30 7.57 -9.53
N SER A 64 -3.74 7.55 -8.28
CA SER A 64 -3.12 8.32 -7.20
C SER A 64 -2.32 7.40 -6.27
N ASP A 65 -1.12 7.83 -5.90
CA ASP A 65 -0.30 7.15 -4.88
C ASP A 65 -0.79 7.39 -3.44
N PHE A 66 -1.88 8.15 -3.26
CA PHE A 66 -2.39 8.50 -1.94
C PHE A 66 -2.65 7.26 -1.10
N TYR A 67 -3.38 6.28 -1.62
CA TYR A 67 -3.76 5.10 -0.85
C TYR A 67 -2.58 4.16 -0.55
N SER A 68 -1.57 4.15 -1.42
CA SER A 68 -0.41 3.26 -1.27
C SER A 68 0.70 3.86 -0.41
N THR A 69 0.80 5.20 -0.34
CA THR A 69 1.93 5.87 0.34
C THR A 69 1.50 6.98 1.29
N THR A 70 0.70 7.96 0.85
CA THR A 70 0.37 9.13 1.66
C THR A 70 -0.60 8.83 2.79
N LEU A 71 -1.56 7.94 2.57
CA LEU A 71 -2.61 7.58 3.52
C LEU A 71 -2.02 7.05 4.82
N ILE A 72 -1.07 6.12 4.73
CA ILE A 72 -0.46 5.56 5.94
C ILE A 72 0.36 6.63 6.67
N LYS A 73 1.09 7.50 5.97
CA LYS A 73 1.81 8.62 6.60
C LYS A 73 0.85 9.58 7.30
N PHE A 74 -0.27 9.88 6.67
CA PHE A 74 -1.32 10.72 7.23
C PHE A 74 -1.90 10.11 8.50
N ILE A 75 -2.24 8.81 8.49
CA ILE A 75 -2.74 8.10 9.68
C ILE A 75 -1.70 8.10 10.80
N MET A 76 -0.43 7.83 10.50
CA MET A 76 0.65 7.83 11.50
C MET A 76 0.89 9.23 12.08
N MET A 77 0.87 10.28 11.25
CA MET A 77 1.01 11.67 11.68
C MET A 77 -0.18 12.11 12.55
N LEU A 78 -1.41 11.77 12.14
CA LEU A 78 -2.61 12.05 12.91
C LEU A 78 -2.57 11.33 14.26
N SER A 79 -2.20 10.04 14.27
CA SER A 79 -2.01 9.26 15.49
C SER A 79 -0.94 9.88 16.40
N LEU A 80 0.21 10.28 15.85
CA LEU A 80 1.29 10.92 16.60
C LEU A 80 0.83 12.24 17.23
N MET A 81 0.12 13.08 16.46
CA MET A 81 -0.43 14.36 16.93
C MET A 81 -1.43 14.13 18.07
N ASN A 82 -2.35 13.17 17.91
CA ASN A 82 -3.32 12.84 18.96
C ASN A 82 -2.66 12.33 20.23
N MET A 83 -1.68 11.43 20.09
CA MET A 83 -0.94 10.88 21.24
C MET A 83 -0.12 11.96 21.96
N PHE A 84 0.46 12.91 21.20
CA PHE A 84 1.14 14.06 21.76
C PHE A 84 0.17 14.96 22.54
N LEU A 85 -0.98 15.32 21.95
CA LEU A 85 -2.01 16.12 22.63
C LEU A 85 -2.51 15.42 23.89
N PHE A 86 -2.81 14.12 23.81
CA PHE A 86 -3.21 13.30 24.94
C PHE A 86 -2.15 13.30 26.05
N PHE A 87 -0.87 13.14 25.70
CA PHE A 87 0.23 13.20 26.66
C PHE A 87 0.31 14.56 27.38
N VAL A 88 0.12 15.66 26.64
CA VAL A 88 0.10 17.01 27.22
C VAL A 88 -1.11 17.22 28.12
N PHE A 89 -2.32 16.82 27.69
CA PHE A 89 -3.54 17.07 28.45
C PHE A 89 -3.70 16.17 29.67
N THR A 90 -3.23 14.93 29.63
CA THR A 90 -3.19 14.04 30.81
C THR A 90 -2.24 14.54 31.91
N TYR A 91 -1.34 15.48 31.63
CA TYR A 91 -0.49 16.10 32.64
C TYR A 91 -1.29 17.06 33.55
N PHE A 92 -2.25 17.79 32.99
CA PHE A 92 -2.97 18.86 33.71
C PHE A 92 -4.22 18.38 34.48
N GLN A 93 -4.55 17.09 34.44
CA GLN A 93 -5.61 16.40 35.23
C GLN A 93 -6.89 17.23 35.51
N THR A 94 -7.60 17.66 34.45
CA THR A 94 -8.92 18.28 34.60
C THR A 94 -9.99 17.48 33.85
N ILE A 95 -11.25 17.50 34.32
CA ILE A 95 -12.41 16.96 33.59
C ILE A 95 -12.49 17.49 32.16
N LEU A 96 -12.06 18.74 31.94
CA LEU A 96 -12.01 19.36 30.62
C LEU A 96 -11.06 18.59 29.67
N ASN A 97 -9.95 18.07 30.18
CA ASN A 97 -8.99 17.30 29.40
C ASN A 97 -9.58 15.95 28.96
N THR A 98 -10.30 15.26 29.86
CA THR A 98 -10.99 14.00 29.51
C THR A 98 -12.04 14.21 28.41
N ILE A 99 -12.79 15.31 28.47
CA ILE A 99 -13.75 15.67 27.41
C ILE A 99 -13.02 15.95 26.09
N LEU A 100 -11.91 16.68 26.14
CA LEU A 100 -11.12 17.00 24.96
C LEU A 100 -10.54 15.73 24.30
N ASP A 101 -10.04 14.79 25.11
CA ASP A 101 -9.52 13.52 24.62
C ASP A 101 -10.60 12.69 23.91
N LEU A 102 -11.82 12.63 24.47
CA LEU A 102 -12.95 11.96 23.82
C LEU A 102 -13.34 12.63 22.49
N VAL A 103 -13.31 13.97 22.44
CA VAL A 103 -13.54 14.73 21.19
C VAL A 103 -12.47 14.42 20.15
N LEU A 104 -11.20 14.36 20.54
CA LEU A 104 -10.09 14.01 19.64
C LEU A 104 -10.23 12.58 19.09
N ILE A 105 -10.59 11.62 19.94
CA ILE A 105 -10.88 10.24 19.52
C ILE A 105 -12.04 10.21 18.52
N LEU A 106 -13.12 10.94 18.80
CA LEU A 106 -14.29 11.01 17.91
C LEU A 106 -13.93 11.62 16.55
N ILE A 107 -13.25 12.76 16.52
CA ILE A 107 -12.80 13.42 15.29
C ILE A 107 -11.90 12.47 14.48
N SER A 108 -10.98 11.80 15.15
CA SER A 108 -10.09 10.83 14.51
C SER A 108 -10.85 9.64 13.92
N GLY A 109 -11.84 9.12 14.65
CA GLY A 109 -12.73 8.07 14.16
C GLY A 109 -13.52 8.50 12.94
N ILE A 110 -14.02 9.74 12.91
CA ILE A 110 -14.71 10.33 11.74
C ILE A 110 -13.76 10.42 10.55
N ILE A 111 -12.54 10.92 10.74
CA ILE A 111 -11.52 11.02 9.68
C ILE A 111 -11.23 9.62 9.12
N VAL A 112 -10.94 8.64 9.98
CA VAL A 112 -10.66 7.26 9.57
C VAL A 112 -11.85 6.66 8.82
N TYR A 113 -13.08 6.88 9.28
CA TYR A 113 -14.28 6.42 8.60
C TYR A 113 -14.41 7.00 7.18
N PHE A 114 -14.19 8.31 7.00
CA PHE A 114 -14.21 8.92 5.66
C PHE A 114 -13.09 8.39 4.76
N LEU A 115 -11.90 8.14 5.30
CA LEU A 115 -10.80 7.51 4.57
C LEU A 115 -11.16 6.09 4.11
N LEU A 116 -11.73 5.28 4.99
CA LEU A 116 -12.20 3.91 4.66
C LEU A 116 -13.34 3.93 3.65
N LYS A 117 -14.26 4.89 3.74
CA LYS A 117 -15.33 5.06 2.75
C LYS A 117 -14.75 5.42 1.37
N GLY A 118 -13.70 6.25 1.33
CA GLY A 118 -12.98 6.59 0.11
C GLY A 118 -12.21 5.42 -0.51
N LEU A 119 -11.96 4.34 0.23
CA LEU A 119 -11.34 3.11 -0.29
C LEU A 119 -12.32 2.17 -1.01
N LYS A 120 -13.64 2.37 -0.89
CA LYS A 120 -14.63 1.47 -1.50
C LYS A 120 -14.74 1.58 -3.02
N HIS A 121 -14.36 2.74 -3.57
CA HIS A 121 -14.38 3.02 -5.01
C HIS A 121 -13.01 3.54 -5.46
N PRO A 122 -11.94 2.72 -5.42
CA PRO A 122 -10.60 3.15 -5.83
C PRO A 122 -10.52 3.50 -7.32
N GLU A 123 -11.44 2.99 -8.13
CA GLU A 123 -11.60 3.28 -9.57
C GLU A 123 -12.02 4.72 -9.85
N GLU A 124 -12.76 5.34 -8.93
CA GLU A 124 -13.08 6.75 -8.98
C GLU A 124 -12.01 7.48 -8.17
N THR A 125 -11.28 8.42 -8.77
CA THR A 125 -10.27 9.17 -8.03
C THR A 125 -10.99 10.00 -6.96
N ALA A 126 -11.12 9.45 -5.76
CA ALA A 126 -11.81 10.12 -4.67
C ALA A 126 -11.17 11.48 -4.45
N PHE A 127 -11.98 12.46 -4.02
CA PHE A 127 -11.54 13.83 -3.74
C PHE A 127 -10.16 13.86 -3.04
N VAL A 128 -10.01 13.06 -1.98
CA VAL A 128 -8.77 13.03 -1.18
C VAL A 128 -7.57 12.53 -1.99
N ALA A 129 -7.74 11.49 -2.80
CA ALA A 129 -6.68 10.94 -3.63
C ALA A 129 -6.22 11.93 -4.72
N LYS A 130 -7.13 12.76 -5.24
CA LYS A 130 -6.83 13.80 -6.24
C LYS A 130 -6.02 14.97 -5.66
N TYR A 131 -6.30 15.38 -4.42
CA TYR A 131 -5.68 16.58 -3.83
C TYR A 131 -4.47 16.29 -2.93
N PHE A 132 -4.43 15.12 -2.29
CA PHE A 132 -3.37 14.79 -1.32
C PHE A 132 -2.40 13.71 -1.83
N GLY A 133 -2.66 13.09 -2.97
CA GLY A 133 -1.74 12.17 -3.63
C GLY A 133 -1.10 12.78 -4.87
N LYS A 134 0.00 12.18 -5.31
CA LYS A 134 0.57 12.42 -6.63
C LYS A 134 -0.18 11.58 -7.65
N LEU A 135 -0.66 12.22 -8.71
CA LEU A 135 -1.19 11.52 -9.87
C LEU A 135 -0.02 10.92 -10.68
N ILE A 136 -0.13 9.62 -10.93
CA ILE A 136 0.84 8.83 -11.68
C ILE A 136 0.14 8.33 -12.94
N GLU A 137 0.73 8.62 -14.10
CA GLU A 137 0.35 8.00 -15.36
C GLU A 137 1.13 6.68 -15.50
N SER A 138 0.43 5.61 -15.84
CA SER A 138 0.99 4.30 -16.17
C SER A 138 0.28 3.71 -17.38
N LYS A 139 0.74 2.56 -17.88
CA LYS A 139 0.18 1.89 -19.05
C LYS A 139 0.05 0.40 -18.85
N ASN A 140 -1.09 -0.13 -19.24
CA ASN A 140 -1.26 -1.57 -19.44
C ASN A 140 -0.85 -1.92 -20.86
N VAL A 141 0.00 -2.94 -21.03
CA VAL A 141 0.33 -3.50 -22.34
C VAL A 141 -0.33 -4.86 -22.47
N PHE A 142 -1.09 -5.06 -23.54
CA PHE A 142 -1.82 -6.30 -23.75
C PHE A 142 -1.96 -6.62 -25.24
N ILE A 143 -2.21 -7.90 -25.50
CA ILE A 143 -2.56 -8.43 -26.81
C ILE A 143 -3.94 -9.10 -26.72
N LYS A 144 -4.67 -9.16 -27.84
CA LYS A 144 -5.91 -9.92 -27.92
C LYS A 144 -5.79 -11.00 -28.98
N VAL A 145 -5.72 -12.26 -28.54
CA VAL A 145 -5.65 -13.41 -29.44
C VAL A 145 -7.07 -13.91 -29.74
N PRO A 146 -7.58 -13.78 -30.97
CA PRO A 146 -8.93 -14.25 -31.30
C PRO A 146 -9.01 -15.78 -31.34
N ALA A 147 -10.17 -16.32 -31.01
CA ALA A 147 -10.42 -17.76 -31.14
C ALA A 147 -10.38 -18.17 -32.63
N LYS A 148 -9.56 -19.18 -32.98
CA LYS A 148 -9.37 -19.59 -34.39
C LYS A 148 -10.59 -20.24 -35.04
N LYS A 149 -11.46 -20.89 -34.27
CA LYS A 149 -12.55 -21.76 -34.79
C LYS A 149 -13.94 -21.40 -34.28
N ILE A 150 -14.06 -20.36 -33.46
CA ILE A 150 -15.33 -19.97 -32.82
C ILE A 150 -15.57 -18.51 -33.17
N ASP A 151 -16.80 -18.18 -33.55
CA ASP A 151 -17.26 -16.80 -33.70
C ASP A 151 -16.86 -15.98 -32.45
N PRO A 152 -16.15 -14.84 -32.61
CA PRO A 152 -15.75 -13.99 -31.49
C PRO A 152 -16.89 -13.63 -30.54
N ASN A 153 -18.14 -13.55 -31.01
CA ASN A 153 -19.31 -13.23 -30.18
C ASN A 153 -19.82 -14.43 -29.35
N LYS A 154 -19.40 -15.64 -29.70
CA LYS A 154 -19.75 -16.90 -29.01
C LYS A 154 -18.59 -17.50 -28.23
N ALA A 155 -17.37 -17.00 -28.46
CA ALA A 155 -16.19 -17.42 -27.73
C ALA A 155 -16.18 -16.77 -26.33
N GLY A 156 -15.89 -17.58 -25.30
CA GLY A 156 -15.58 -17.05 -23.98
C GLY A 156 -14.22 -16.33 -23.96
N ASN A 157 -14.06 -15.38 -23.04
CA ASN A 157 -12.79 -14.68 -22.85
C ASN A 157 -11.95 -15.38 -21.76
N ILE A 158 -10.69 -15.64 -22.07
CA ILE A 158 -9.67 -16.04 -21.09
C ILE A 158 -8.69 -14.88 -20.97
N ILE A 159 -8.50 -14.38 -19.75
CA ILE A 159 -7.60 -13.26 -19.48
C ILE A 159 -6.42 -13.79 -18.66
N PHE A 160 -5.23 -13.62 -19.20
CA PHE A 160 -3.98 -13.79 -18.46
C PHE A 160 -3.46 -12.40 -18.12
N SER A 161 -3.30 -12.11 -16.83
CA SER A 161 -2.79 -10.83 -16.36
C SER A 161 -1.62 -11.06 -15.40
N ALA A 162 -0.65 -10.15 -15.47
CA ALA A 162 0.48 -10.10 -14.56
C ALA A 162 0.81 -8.64 -14.28
N HIS A 163 1.17 -8.35 -13.03
CA HIS A 163 1.69 -7.05 -12.64
C HIS A 163 3.17 -6.99 -12.96
N ILE A 164 3.55 -6.03 -13.80
CA ILE A 164 4.95 -5.79 -14.13
C ILE A 164 5.59 -4.83 -13.15
N ASP A 165 4.85 -4.00 -12.43
CA ASP A 165 5.41 -3.06 -11.46
C ASP A 165 6.01 -3.77 -10.24
N SER A 166 7.03 -3.15 -9.64
CA SER A 166 7.64 -3.64 -8.41
C SER A 166 7.30 -2.71 -7.25
N LYS A 167 6.97 -3.30 -6.09
CA LYS A 167 6.93 -2.55 -4.83
C LYS A 167 8.36 -2.30 -4.38
N SER A 168 8.84 -1.07 -4.52
CA SER A 168 10.13 -0.67 -3.95
C SER A 168 10.01 -0.56 -2.43
N GLN A 169 10.51 -1.57 -1.70
CA GLN A 169 10.56 -1.60 -0.24
C GLN A 169 12.00 -1.92 0.19
N ALA A 170 12.65 -1.01 0.91
CA ALA A 170 13.97 -1.21 1.51
C ALA A 170 13.96 -2.05 2.79
N TYR A 171 12.81 -2.19 3.46
CA TYR A 171 12.66 -2.99 4.68
C TYR A 171 11.82 -4.22 4.41
N SER A 172 12.14 -5.32 5.08
CA SER A 172 11.36 -6.56 4.96
C SER A 172 9.92 -6.34 5.46
N THR A 173 8.97 -7.00 4.81
CA THR A 173 7.56 -7.00 5.22
C THR A 173 7.42 -7.46 6.68
N THR A 174 8.30 -8.36 7.13
CA THR A 174 8.34 -8.88 8.50
C THR A 174 8.54 -7.78 9.55
N ILE A 175 9.48 -6.84 9.33
CA ILE A 175 9.72 -5.74 10.29
C ILE A 175 8.47 -4.86 10.38
N ARG A 176 7.86 -4.50 9.25
CA ARG A 176 6.63 -3.69 9.24
C ARG A 176 5.50 -4.37 9.99
N VAL A 177 5.28 -5.67 9.73
CA VAL A 177 4.25 -6.44 10.43
C VAL A 177 4.51 -6.48 11.93
N PHE A 178 5.77 -6.63 12.35
CA PHE A 178 6.14 -6.57 13.75
C PHE A 178 5.79 -5.21 14.38
N VAL A 179 6.22 -4.10 13.77
CA VAL A 179 5.93 -2.75 14.28
C VAL A 179 4.43 -2.46 14.32
N TYR A 180 3.66 -2.87 13.30
CA TYR A 180 2.20 -2.76 13.34
C TYR A 180 1.57 -3.56 14.47
N LYS A 181 2.08 -4.76 14.77
CA LYS A 181 1.60 -5.56 15.91
C LYS A 181 1.86 -4.85 17.23
N VAL A 182 3.06 -4.31 17.44
CA VAL A 182 3.39 -3.54 18.66
C VAL A 182 2.45 -2.33 18.78
N TRP A 183 2.27 -1.57 17.68
CA TRP A 183 1.36 -0.42 17.65
C TRP A 183 -0.09 -0.80 18.00
N ILE A 184 -0.61 -1.90 17.45
CA ILE A 184 -1.97 -2.40 17.75
C ILE A 184 -2.10 -2.79 19.22
N TYR A 185 -1.14 -3.57 19.74
CA TYR A 185 -1.20 -4.01 21.14
C TYR A 185 -1.04 -2.84 22.11
N ALA A 186 -0.11 -1.92 21.84
CA ALA A 186 0.08 -0.71 22.64
C ALA A 186 -1.18 0.16 22.64
N GLY A 187 -1.81 0.35 21.48
CA GLY A 187 -3.10 1.05 21.36
C GLY A 187 -4.22 0.38 22.14
N PHE A 188 -4.32 -0.95 22.08
CA PHE A 188 -5.31 -1.72 22.83
C PHE A 188 -5.12 -1.59 24.35
N PHE A 189 -3.89 -1.75 24.84
CA PHE A 189 -3.59 -1.59 26.27
C PHE A 189 -3.76 -0.15 26.73
N ALA A 190 -3.37 0.85 25.93
CA ALA A 190 -3.62 2.25 26.23
C ALA A 190 -5.12 2.53 26.40
N ALA A 191 -5.95 2.02 25.49
CA ALA A 191 -7.41 2.16 25.60
C ALA A 191 -7.96 1.52 26.88
N ILE A 192 -7.50 0.32 27.25
CA ILE A 192 -7.89 -0.33 28.52
C ILE A 192 -7.47 0.53 29.72
N PHE A 193 -6.22 0.99 29.77
CA PHE A 193 -5.74 1.78 30.90
C PHE A 193 -6.48 3.12 31.03
N ILE A 194 -6.80 3.78 29.91
CA ILE A 194 -7.65 4.99 29.90
C ILE A 194 -9.02 4.69 30.50
N LEU A 195 -9.67 3.60 30.10
CA LEU A 195 -10.98 3.23 30.63
C LEU A 195 -10.93 2.94 32.14
N ILE A 196 -9.88 2.27 32.62
CA ILE A 196 -9.74 2.00 34.06
C ILE A 196 -9.42 3.29 34.82
N ASP A 197 -8.57 4.16 34.27
CA ASP A 197 -8.21 5.45 34.88
C ASP A 197 -9.44 6.33 35.08
N ILE A 198 -10.34 6.39 34.09
CA ILE A 198 -11.62 7.12 34.19
C ILE A 198 -12.49 6.62 35.36
N ILE A 199 -12.43 5.32 35.70
CA ILE A 199 -13.30 4.72 36.71
C ILE A 199 -12.67 4.81 38.11
N ILE A 200 -11.37 4.54 38.24
CA ILE A 200 -10.73 4.27 39.55
C ILE A 200 -9.68 5.32 39.94
N ASP A 201 -9.18 6.13 38.98
CA ASP A 201 -8.22 7.22 39.23
C ASP A 201 -6.96 6.79 40.02
N ILE A 202 -6.26 5.74 39.54
CA ILE A 202 -5.07 5.18 40.20
C ILE A 202 -3.78 5.68 39.54
N GLU A 203 -2.86 6.23 40.34
CA GLU A 203 -1.58 6.80 39.83
C GLU A 203 -0.73 5.81 39.00
N TRP A 204 -0.66 4.54 39.41
CA TRP A 204 0.05 3.51 38.62
C TRP A 204 -0.56 3.28 37.24
N ILE A 205 -1.88 3.44 37.10
CA ILE A 205 -2.58 3.32 35.82
C ILE A 205 -2.25 4.53 34.95
N LYS A 206 -2.20 5.73 35.51
CA LYS A 206 -1.74 6.93 34.79
C LYS A 206 -0.32 6.77 34.26
N ILE A 207 0.60 6.22 35.05
CA ILE A 207 1.96 5.91 34.61
C ILE A 207 1.94 4.88 33.47
N ALA A 208 1.18 3.80 33.60
CA ALA A 208 1.05 2.77 32.57
C ALA A 208 0.47 3.34 31.26
N THR A 209 -0.56 4.18 31.33
CA THR A 209 -1.13 4.91 30.19
C THR A 209 -0.08 5.78 29.51
N ARG A 210 0.69 6.57 30.28
CA ARG A 210 1.76 7.42 29.72
C ARG A 210 2.84 6.61 29.01
N ILE A 211 3.26 5.49 29.60
CA ILE A 211 4.24 4.57 28.97
C ILE A 211 3.67 4.04 27.64
N ALA A 212 2.42 3.57 27.64
CA ALA A 212 1.78 3.06 26.42
C ALA A 212 1.69 4.14 25.33
N THR A 213 1.33 5.37 25.68
CA THR A 213 1.31 6.52 24.76
C THR A 213 2.69 6.80 24.16
N VAL A 214 3.74 6.81 24.99
CA VAL A 214 5.12 7.02 24.51
C VAL A 214 5.54 5.91 23.55
N VAL A 215 5.20 4.65 23.83
CA VAL A 215 5.46 3.52 22.92
C VAL A 215 4.76 3.73 21.57
N ILE A 216 3.48 4.12 21.58
CA ILE A 216 2.73 4.41 20.34
C ILE A 216 3.38 5.57 19.56
N MET A 217 3.83 6.62 20.24
CA MET A 217 4.53 7.74 19.60
C MET A 217 5.83 7.30 18.92
N ILE A 218 6.64 6.49 19.61
CA ILE A 218 7.88 5.93 19.06
C ILE A 218 7.56 5.04 17.85
N ASP A 219 6.56 4.17 17.94
CA ASP A 219 6.14 3.31 16.83
C ASP A 219 5.67 4.12 15.63
N ASN A 220 4.88 5.18 15.84
CA ASN A 220 4.44 6.07 14.76
C ASN A 220 5.64 6.74 14.07
N ILE A 221 6.64 7.19 14.82
CA ILE A 221 7.88 7.77 14.26
C ILE A 221 8.62 6.71 13.44
N ILE A 222 8.78 5.48 13.96
CA ILE A 222 9.42 4.38 13.25
C ILE A 222 8.64 4.07 11.96
N LEU A 223 7.31 3.95 12.02
CA LEU A 223 6.47 3.68 10.85
C LEU A 223 6.55 4.81 9.82
N LEU A 224 6.62 6.07 10.25
CA LEU A 224 6.83 7.22 9.36
C LEU A 224 8.19 7.15 8.67
N LEU A 225 9.27 6.82 9.40
CA LEU A 225 10.61 6.68 8.85
C LEU A 225 10.68 5.50 7.87
N LEU A 226 10.15 4.35 8.26
CA LEU A 226 10.04 3.17 7.40
C LEU A 226 9.32 3.54 6.10
N THR A 227 8.24 4.32 6.15
CA THR A 227 7.47 4.69 4.95
C THR A 227 8.13 5.82 4.12
N THR A 228 8.94 6.69 4.73
CA THR A 228 9.48 7.90 4.07
C THR A 228 10.83 7.67 3.38
N TYR A 229 11.71 6.86 3.95
CA TYR A 229 13.04 6.57 3.38
C TYR A 229 12.97 5.95 1.98
N PHE A 230 11.83 5.35 1.61
CA PHE A 230 11.60 4.74 0.29
C PHE A 230 11.53 5.75 -0.87
N LEU A 231 11.01 6.96 -0.67
CA LEU A 231 10.86 7.93 -1.75
C LEU A 231 12.21 8.51 -2.21
N GLN A 232 13.15 8.70 -1.29
CA GLN A 232 14.45 9.27 -1.60
C GLN A 232 15.42 8.26 -2.20
N ILE A 233 15.38 7.00 -1.74
CA ILE A 233 16.23 5.93 -2.29
C ILE A 233 15.78 5.55 -3.71
N GLY A 234 14.48 5.42 -3.96
CA GLY A 234 13.95 5.12 -5.30
C GLY A 234 14.20 6.23 -6.33
N GLN A 235 14.43 7.47 -5.89
CA GLN A 235 14.81 8.59 -6.77
C GLN A 235 16.33 8.71 -6.96
N LYS A 236 17.15 8.34 -5.96
CA LYS A 236 18.62 8.48 -6.00
C LYS A 236 19.36 7.39 -6.78
N PHE A 237 18.70 6.29 -7.12
CA PHE A 237 19.26 5.24 -7.98
C PHE A 237 18.85 5.39 -9.46
N ASN A 238 18.37 6.59 -9.85
CA ASN A 238 18.24 7.00 -11.26
C ASN A 238 19.38 7.93 -11.64
#